data_AF-A0A9P9YNM7-F1
#
_entry.id   AF-A0A9P9YNM7-F1
#
_cell.length_a   1.000
_cell.length_b   1.000
_cell.length_c   1.000
_cell.angle_alpha   90.00
_cell.angle_beta   90.00
_cell.angle_gamma   90.00
#
_symmetry.space_group_name_H-M   'P 1'
#
loop_
_entity.id
_entity.type
_entity.pdbx_description
1 polymer ?
#
loop_
_entity_poly.entity_id
_entity_poly.type
_entity_poly.pdbx_seq_one_letter_code
_entity_poly.pdbx_strand_id
1 'polypeptide(L)'
;MIYSDNCCCCVQLKCGCILIAIVEVLIRGLDRFFVDRDSLLGLLSLIVSGIYVICCIFLLLGAVLGLRYFLWPYLTVSCLRFFILVAEGVFVATEGIINDYLVFDILQSLLGLYFWLVVYSYYDQLKDS
;
A
#
# COMPACT_ATOMS: atom_id res chain seq x y z
N MET A 1 -12.62 -17.71 0.26
CA MET A 1 -12.91 -17.94 -1.18
C MET A 1 -13.95 -16.96 -1.72
N ILE A 2 -13.49 -15.77 -2.14
CA ILE A 2 -14.20 -14.99 -3.17
C ILE A 2 -13.64 -15.50 -4.50
N TYR A 3 -14.53 -16.06 -5.32
CA TYR A 3 -14.27 -16.64 -6.64
C TYR A 3 -13.37 -15.75 -7.51
N SER A 4 -12.20 -16.26 -7.88
CA SER A 4 -11.42 -15.77 -9.03
C SER A 4 -10.83 -16.93 -9.83
N ASP A 5 -11.53 -18.06 -9.89
CA ASP A 5 -11.06 -19.24 -10.61
C ASP A 5 -11.28 -19.20 -12.13
N ASN A 6 -12.05 -18.24 -12.67
CA ASN A 6 -12.40 -18.28 -14.10
C ASN A 6 -12.40 -16.94 -14.87
N CYS A 7 -11.86 -15.85 -14.30
CA CYS A 7 -11.75 -14.57 -15.03
C CYS A 7 -10.40 -13.83 -14.92
N CYS A 8 -9.35 -14.41 -14.31
CA CYS A 8 -8.01 -13.82 -14.29
C CYS A 8 -7.12 -14.41 -15.40
N CYS A 9 -7.48 -14.16 -16.66
CA CYS A 9 -6.70 -14.58 -17.83
C CYS A 9 -5.52 -13.67 -18.18
N CYS A 10 -5.21 -12.60 -17.41
CA CYS A 10 -4.20 -11.62 -17.85
C CYS A 10 -3.04 -11.35 -16.88
N VAL A 11 -3.13 -11.65 -15.59
CA VAL A 11 -2.00 -11.48 -14.66
C VAL A 11 -2.08 -12.57 -13.58
N GLN A 12 -1.12 -13.50 -13.57
CA GLN A 12 -0.95 -14.41 -12.42
C GLN A 12 -0.83 -13.57 -11.14
N LEU A 13 -1.47 -13.97 -10.02
CA LEU A 13 -1.41 -13.21 -8.76
C LEU A 13 0.04 -12.86 -8.34
N LYS A 14 1.00 -13.73 -8.70
CA LYS A 14 2.45 -13.47 -8.62
C LYS A 14 2.90 -12.20 -9.35
N CYS A 15 2.55 -12.06 -10.62
CA CYS A 15 2.83 -10.84 -11.40
C CYS A 15 2.08 -9.62 -10.84
N GLY A 16 0.87 -9.82 -10.30
CA GLY A 16 0.11 -8.76 -9.64
C GLY A 16 0.87 -8.18 -8.45
N CYS A 17 1.36 -9.02 -7.54
CA CYS A 17 2.17 -8.60 -6.40
C CYS A 17 3.45 -7.87 -6.82
N ILE A 18 4.14 -8.35 -7.88
CA ILE A 18 5.35 -7.69 -8.41
C ILE A 18 5.02 -6.30 -8.98
N LEU A 19 3.93 -6.20 -9.74
CA LEU A 19 3.51 -4.93 -10.35
C LEU A 19 3.08 -3.92 -9.28
N ILE A 20 2.37 -4.38 -8.24
CA ILE A 20 2.00 -3.57 -7.07
C ILE A 20 3.24 -3.01 -6.38
N ALA A 21 4.25 -3.85 -6.10
CA ALA A 21 5.48 -3.41 -5.45
C ALA A 21 6.18 -2.28 -6.25
N ILE A 22 6.20 -2.38 -7.58
CA ILE A 22 6.81 -1.36 -8.45
C ILE A 22 5.97 -0.07 -8.45
N VAL A 23 4.65 -0.18 -8.63
CA VAL A 23 3.74 0.97 -8.67
C VAL A 23 3.74 1.73 -7.36
N GLU A 24 3.74 1.04 -6.22
CA GLU A 24 3.78 1.69 -4.91
C GLU A 24 5.07 2.47 -4.66
N VAL A 25 6.21 1.94 -5.10
CA VAL A 25 7.49 2.66 -5.02
C VAL A 25 7.46 3.92 -5.90
N LEU A 26 6.83 3.83 -7.09
CA LEU A 26 6.70 4.96 -8.01
C LEU A 26 5.81 6.08 -7.45
N ILE A 27 4.61 5.72 -6.95
CA ILE A 27 3.66 6.65 -6.34
C ILE A 27 4.30 7.39 -5.17
N ARG A 28 5.14 6.70 -4.39
CA ARG A 28 5.89 7.31 -3.28
C ARG A 28 7.01 8.23 -3.70
N GLY A 29 7.68 7.89 -4.81
CA GLY A 29 8.63 8.79 -5.44
C GLY A 29 7.97 10.13 -5.73
N LEU A 30 6.74 10.11 -6.24
CA LEU A 30 5.90 11.30 -6.47
C LEU A 30 5.48 11.98 -5.16
N ASP A 31 4.89 11.26 -4.21
CA ASP A 31 4.40 11.79 -2.91
C ASP A 31 5.49 12.56 -2.13
N ARG A 32 6.73 12.05 -2.15
CA ARG A 32 7.89 12.67 -1.47
C ARG A 32 8.29 14.04 -2.05
N PHE A 33 7.90 14.36 -3.29
CA PHE A 33 8.12 15.70 -3.86
C PHE A 33 7.11 16.73 -3.37
N PHE A 34 5.96 16.30 -2.84
CA PHE A 34 4.84 17.19 -2.50
C PHE A 34 4.69 17.45 -0.99
N VAL A 35 5.25 16.61 -0.11
CA VAL A 35 5.12 16.80 1.34
C VAL A 35 6.06 17.91 1.84
N ASP A 36 5.45 19.02 2.27
CA ASP A 36 6.09 20.10 3.01
C ASP A 36 6.48 19.63 4.42
N ARG A 37 7.72 19.92 4.85
CA ARG A 37 8.44 19.15 5.89
C ARG A 37 8.28 19.65 7.33
N ASP A 38 7.42 20.64 7.57
CA ASP A 38 7.55 21.43 8.79
C ASP A 38 6.73 20.93 9.99
N SER A 39 5.99 19.82 9.85
CA SER A 39 5.17 19.24 10.92
C SER A 39 5.69 17.91 11.47
N LEU A 40 5.49 17.67 12.77
CA LEU A 40 5.81 16.39 13.44
C LEU A 40 5.10 15.19 12.79
N LEU A 41 3.89 15.42 12.26
CA LEU A 41 3.13 14.41 11.51
C LEU A 41 3.82 14.05 10.19
N GLY A 42 4.35 15.04 9.47
CA GLY A 42 5.14 14.81 8.25
C GLY A 42 6.40 13.98 8.50
N LEU A 43 7.11 14.19 9.62
CA LEU A 43 8.26 13.37 10.01
C LEU A 43 7.87 11.91 10.29
N LEU A 44 6.76 11.71 11.00
CA LEU A 44 6.27 10.37 11.37
C LEU A 44 5.80 9.61 10.11
N SER A 45 5.09 10.30 9.22
CA SER A 45 4.68 9.80 7.91
C SER A 45 5.90 9.41 7.05
N LEU A 46 6.97 10.21 7.07
CA LEU A 46 8.23 9.91 6.37
C LEU A 46 8.88 8.61 6.87
N ILE A 47 8.96 8.40 8.19
CA ILE A 47 9.55 7.21 8.79
C ILE A 47 8.72 5.97 8.42
N VAL A 48 7.40 6.04 8.57
CA VAL A 48 6.48 4.94 8.22
C VAL A 48 6.55 4.62 6.72
N SER A 49 6.64 5.66 5.88
CA SER A 49 6.81 5.50 4.44
C SER A 49 8.12 4.76 4.10
N GLY A 50 9.23 5.14 4.75
CA GLY A 50 10.52 4.46 4.61
C GLY A 50 10.46 2.98 4.99
N ILE A 51 9.86 2.64 6.15
CA ILE A 51 9.68 1.26 6.59
C ILE A 51 8.87 0.45 5.57
N TYR A 52 7.81 1.04 5.04
CA TYR A 52 6.95 0.36 4.09
C TYR A 52 7.67 0.12 2.76
N VAL A 53 8.61 0.98 2.31
CA VAL A 53 9.42 0.67 1.10
C VAL A 53 10.20 -0.63 1.31
N ILE A 54 10.74 -0.85 2.51
CA ILE A 54 11.40 -2.10 2.88
C ILE A 54 10.37 -3.26 2.83
N CYS A 55 9.14 -3.04 3.30
CA CYS A 55 8.06 -4.01 3.17
C CYS A 55 7.69 -4.34 1.71
N CYS A 56 7.75 -3.37 0.78
CA CYS A 56 7.56 -3.62 -0.65
C CYS A 56 8.67 -4.52 -1.22
N ILE A 57 9.91 -4.36 -0.77
CA ILE A 57 11.03 -5.24 -1.16
C ILE A 57 10.78 -6.66 -0.65
N PHE A 58 10.34 -6.81 0.61
CA PHE A 58 9.95 -8.11 1.15
C PHE A 58 8.76 -8.72 0.41
N LEU A 59 7.78 -7.91 0.01
CA LEU A 59 6.65 -8.38 -0.80
C LEU A 59 7.10 -8.88 -2.17
N LEU A 60 8.01 -8.16 -2.83
CA LEU A 60 8.59 -8.57 -4.11
C LEU A 60 9.37 -9.89 -3.95
N LEU A 61 10.19 -10.00 -2.90
CA LEU A 61 10.91 -11.23 -2.57
C LEU A 61 9.96 -12.39 -2.26
N GLY A 62 8.90 -12.15 -1.50
CA GLY A 62 7.86 -13.13 -1.17
C GLY A 62 7.05 -13.58 -2.39
N ALA A 63 6.81 -12.68 -3.35
CA ALA A 63 6.16 -13.00 -4.62
C ALA A 63 7.04 -13.88 -5.52
N VAL A 64 8.35 -13.59 -5.58
CA VAL A 64 9.33 -14.38 -6.35
C VAL A 64 9.56 -15.76 -5.72
N LEU A 65 9.76 -15.82 -4.40
CA LEU A 65 10.03 -17.06 -3.67
C LEU A 65 8.77 -17.87 -3.35
N GLY A 66 7.57 -17.31 -3.50
CA GLY A 66 6.32 -17.97 -3.12
C GLY A 66 6.19 -18.22 -1.61
N LEU A 67 6.84 -17.41 -0.78
CA LEU A 67 6.92 -17.62 0.67
C LEU A 67 5.97 -16.72 1.43
N ARG A 68 4.95 -17.32 2.05
CA ARG A 68 3.94 -16.67 2.91
C ARG A 68 4.52 -15.70 3.94
N TYR A 69 5.61 -16.07 4.61
CA TYR A 69 6.16 -15.29 5.73
C TYR A 69 6.58 -13.87 5.32
N PHE A 70 7.01 -13.67 4.07
CA PHE A 70 7.45 -12.38 3.58
C PHE A 70 6.32 -11.41 3.21
N LEU A 71 5.08 -11.91 3.08
CA LEU A 71 3.91 -11.08 2.75
C LEU A 71 3.26 -10.47 3.99
N TRP A 72 3.42 -11.11 5.14
CA TRP A 72 2.86 -10.66 6.41
C TRP A 72 3.29 -9.24 6.83
N PRO A 73 4.59 -8.87 6.80
CA PRO A 73 5.01 -7.52 7.18
C PRO A 73 4.43 -6.44 6.27
N TYR A 74 4.17 -6.76 4.99
CA TYR A 74 3.50 -5.83 4.10
C TYR A 74 2.04 -5.60 4.50
N LEU A 75 1.28 -6.68 4.74
CA LEU A 75 -0.14 -6.59 5.10
C LEU A 75 -0.36 -5.78 6.39
N THR A 76 0.53 -5.92 7.37
CA THR A 76 0.43 -5.20 8.66
C THR A 76 0.76 -3.72 8.50
N VAL A 77 1.89 -3.39 7.85
CA VAL A 77 2.32 -2.00 7.67
C VAL A 77 1.40 -1.27 6.70
N SER A 78 0.82 -1.97 5.73
CA SER A 78 -0.17 -1.41 4.81
C SER A 78 -1.49 -1.04 5.50
N CYS A 79 -1.96 -1.90 6.40
CA CYS A 79 -3.10 -1.58 7.27
C CYS A 79 -2.81 -0.36 8.16
N LEU A 80 -1.65 -0.32 8.82
CA LEU A 80 -1.25 0.79 9.69
C LEU A 80 -1.17 2.11 8.91
N ARG A 81 -0.64 2.07 7.67
CA ARG A 81 -0.57 3.24 6.79
C ARG A 81 -1.96 3.77 6.40
N PHE A 82 -2.92 2.88 6.13
CA PHE A 82 -4.29 3.29 5.85
C PHE A 82 -4.87 4.10 7.01
N PHE A 83 -4.66 3.67 8.26
CA PHE A 83 -5.10 4.45 9.43
C PHE A 83 -4.44 5.82 9.54
N ILE A 84 -3.14 5.91 9.23
CA ILE A 84 -2.42 7.19 9.24
C ILE A 84 -2.99 8.14 8.18
N LEU A 85 -3.17 7.68 6.94
CA LEU A 85 -3.74 8.49 5.86
C LEU A 85 -5.16 8.98 6.19
N VAL A 86 -5.99 8.13 6.80
CA VAL A 86 -7.33 8.53 7.26
C VAL A 86 -7.23 9.58 8.37
N ALA A 87 -6.31 9.42 9.32
CA ALA A 87 -6.10 10.39 10.39
C ALA A 87 -5.61 11.75 9.85
N GLU A 88 -4.67 11.74 8.91
CA GLU A 88 -4.18 12.95 8.22
C GLU A 88 -5.32 13.63 7.46
N GLY A 89 -6.13 12.86 6.70
CA GLY A 89 -7.29 13.38 5.98
C GLY A 89 -8.34 14.02 6.90
N VAL A 90 -8.62 13.42 8.06
CA VAL A 90 -9.54 13.99 9.06
C VAL A 90 -8.98 15.29 9.65
N PHE A 91 -7.68 15.33 9.97
CA PHE A 91 -7.03 16.52 10.50
C PHE A 91 -7.11 17.70 9.52
N VAL A 92 -6.80 17.46 8.25
CA VAL A 92 -6.91 18.47 7.19
C VAL A 92 -8.36 18.94 7.01
N ALA A 93 -9.34 18.03 7.05
CA ALA A 93 -10.75 18.37 6.96
C ALA A 93 -11.23 19.25 8.12
N THR A 94 -10.72 19.03 9.34
CA THR A 94 -11.06 19.85 10.52
C THR A 94 -10.45 21.24 10.50
N GLU A 95 -9.28 21.42 9.87
CA GLU A 95 -8.65 22.75 9.76
C GLU A 95 -9.20 23.59 8.59
N GLY A 96 -10.14 23.04 7.80
CA GLY A 96 -10.88 23.79 6.77
C GLY A 96 -10.03 24.22 5.57
N ILE A 97 -8.78 23.76 5.49
CA ILE A 97 -7.91 23.97 4.34
C ILE A 97 -8.31 22.95 3.29
N ILE A 98 -9.14 23.37 2.34
CA ILE A 98 -9.44 22.58 1.15
C ILE A 98 -8.17 22.56 0.31
N ASN A 99 -7.30 21.60 0.60
CA ASN A 99 -6.07 21.38 -0.12
C ASN A 99 -6.44 20.58 -1.38
N ASP A 100 -6.01 21.02 -2.58
CA ASP A 100 -6.22 20.30 -3.86
C ASP A 100 -5.72 18.84 -3.82
N TYR A 101 -4.93 18.52 -2.80
CA TYR A 101 -4.32 17.23 -2.49
C TYR A 101 -5.26 16.24 -1.79
N LEU A 102 -6.43 16.69 -1.29
CA LEU A 102 -7.41 15.81 -0.63
C LEU A 102 -7.94 14.73 -1.58
N VAL A 103 -8.07 15.07 -2.88
CA VAL A 103 -8.44 14.10 -3.93
C VAL A 103 -7.34 13.05 -4.12
N PHE A 104 -6.08 13.48 -4.07
CA PHE A 104 -4.93 12.58 -4.20
C PHE A 104 -4.83 11.62 -3.02
N ASP A 105 -5.05 12.10 -1.79
CA ASP A 105 -5.07 11.26 -0.57
C ASP A 105 -6.19 10.22 -0.60
N ILE A 106 -7.39 10.59 -1.03
CA ILE A 106 -8.52 9.64 -1.17
C ILE A 106 -8.18 8.57 -2.21
N LEU A 107 -7.65 8.97 -3.37
CA LEU A 107 -7.28 8.04 -4.43
C LEU A 107 -6.16 7.10 -3.97
N GLN A 108 -5.13 7.62 -3.29
CA GLN A 108 -4.04 6.85 -2.71
C GLN A 108 -4.54 5.86 -1.66
N SER A 109 -5.51 6.25 -0.83
CA SER A 109 -6.14 5.39 0.17
C SER A 109 -6.95 4.25 -0.45
N LEU A 110 -7.77 4.54 -1.47
CA LEU A 110 -8.54 3.53 -2.22
C LEU A 110 -7.63 2.55 -2.96
N LEU A 111 -6.57 3.05 -3.61
CA LEU A 111 -5.59 2.23 -4.31
C LEU A 111 -4.83 1.33 -3.32
N GLY A 112 -4.46 1.86 -2.16
CA GLY A 112 -3.82 1.11 -1.09
C GLY A 112 -4.69 -0.03 -0.57
N LEU A 113 -5.99 0.21 -0.36
CA LEU A 113 -6.95 -0.86 0.01
C LEU A 113 -7.06 -1.94 -1.08
N TYR A 114 -7.12 -1.53 -2.34
CA TYR A 114 -7.17 -2.47 -3.46
C TYR A 114 -5.91 -3.36 -3.50
N PHE A 115 -4.72 -2.75 -3.35
CA PHE A 115 -3.46 -3.49 -3.29
C PHE A 115 -3.41 -4.44 -2.11
N TRP A 116 -3.86 -3.99 -0.94
CA TRP A 116 -3.96 -4.84 0.25
C TRP A 116 -4.83 -6.07 0.00
N LEU A 117 -5.99 -5.92 -0.65
CA LEU A 117 -6.88 -7.03 -0.99
C LEU A 117 -6.24 -8.02 -1.97
N VAL A 118 -5.52 -7.53 -2.99
CA VAL A 118 -4.83 -8.40 -3.95
C VAL A 118 -3.74 -9.22 -3.25
N VAL A 119 -2.94 -8.58 -2.40
CA VAL A 119 -1.87 -9.25 -1.65
C VAL A 119 -2.45 -10.24 -0.63
N TYR A 120 -3.55 -9.88 0.03
CA TYR A 120 -4.26 -10.78 0.94
C TYR A 120 -4.82 -12.00 0.19
N SER A 121 -5.39 -11.81 -0.99
CA SER A 121 -5.87 -12.92 -1.83
C SER A 121 -4.74 -13.88 -2.21
N TYR A 122 -3.54 -13.37 -2.52
CA TYR A 122 -2.38 -14.21 -2.81
C TYR A 122 -1.83 -14.90 -1.55
N TYR A 123 -1.90 -14.24 -0.39
CA TYR A 123 -1.57 -14.84 0.91
C TYR A 123 -2.50 -16.02 1.25
N ASP A 124 -3.81 -15.89 1.01
CA ASP A 124 -4.80 -16.96 1.22
C ASP A 124 -4.56 -18.11 0.25
N GLN A 125 -4.28 -17.84 -1.02
CA GLN A 125 -3.95 -18.87 -2.01
C GLN A 125 -2.71 -19.69 -1.62
N LEU A 126 -1.69 -19.05 -1.02
CA LEU A 126 -0.49 -19.72 -0.52
C LEU A 126 -0.72 -20.53 0.76
N LYS A 127 -1.86 -20.38 1.43
CA LYS A 127 -2.25 -21.19 2.59
C LYS A 127 -2.84 -22.53 2.18
N ASP A 128 -3.47 -22.58 1.00
CA ASP A 128 -4.17 -23.74 0.46
C ASP A 128 -3.31 -24.58 -0.52
N SER A 129 -2.07 -24.16 -0.84
CA SER A 129 -1.06 -24.95 -1.57
C SER A 129 -0.06 -25.61 -0.63
#